data_AF-A0A3D2Z1Y4-F1
#
_entry.id   AF-A0A3D2Z1Y4-F1
#
_cell.length_a   1.000
_cell.length_b   1.000
_cell.length_c   1.000
_cell.angle_alpha   90.00
_cell.angle_beta   90.00
_cell.angle_gamma   90.00
#
_symmetry.space_group_name_H-M   'P 1'
#
loop_
_entity.id
_entity.type
_entity.pdbx_description
1 polymer ?
#
loop_
_entity_poly.entity_id
_entity_poly.type
_entity_poly.pdbx_seq_one_letter_code
_entity_poly.pdbx_strand_id
1 'polypeptide(L)'
;MESNVASINLDKDIGHPAMFPEELIEPFVKACTEPGDIVLDPFAGSGTTGEVAMKYDCYFMGYEINGDFCKLSEQRLRSLNEVENTP
;
A
#
# COMPACT_ATOMS: atom_id res chain seq x y z
N MET A 1 -2.46 26.57 7.66
CA MET A 1 -2.25 25.45 8.60
C MET A 1 -2.88 24.26 7.93
N GLU A 2 -2.09 23.32 7.45
CA GLU A 2 -2.66 22.08 6.89
C GLU A 2 -3.42 21.35 7.99
N SER A 3 -4.62 20.89 7.65
CA SER A 3 -5.50 20.16 8.57
C SER A 3 -4.91 18.77 8.81
N ASN A 4 -4.89 18.31 10.06
CA ASN A 4 -4.56 16.92 10.43
C ASN A 4 -5.77 15.98 10.35
N VAL A 5 -6.90 16.47 9.82
CA VAL A 5 -8.12 15.69 9.58
C VAL A 5 -8.22 15.40 8.09
N ALA A 6 -8.17 14.13 7.73
CA ALA A 6 -8.44 13.65 6.37
C ALA A 6 -9.91 13.25 6.21
N SER A 7 -10.54 13.70 5.13
CA SER A 7 -11.88 13.27 4.72
C SER A 7 -11.75 12.32 3.54
N ILE A 8 -11.89 11.01 3.78
CA ILE A 8 -11.71 9.97 2.78
C ILE A 8 -13.00 9.16 2.66
N ASN A 9 -13.44 8.93 1.42
CA ASN A 9 -14.62 8.13 1.15
C ASN A 9 -14.23 6.64 1.11
N LEU A 10 -14.83 5.85 2.01
CA LEU A 10 -14.56 4.41 2.15
C LEU A 10 -15.51 3.55 1.31
N ASP A 11 -16.53 4.12 0.66
CA ASP A 11 -17.54 3.41 -0.12
C ASP A 11 -17.06 3.01 -1.53
N LYS A 12 -15.76 3.09 -1.82
CA LYS A 12 -15.21 2.40 -2.99
C LYS A 12 -15.53 0.91 -2.79
N ASP A 13 -16.21 0.28 -3.74
CA ASP A 13 -16.55 -1.14 -3.68
C ASP A 13 -15.27 -1.96 -3.84
N ILE A 14 -14.56 -2.22 -2.73
CA ILE A 14 -13.19 -2.78 -2.77
C ILE A 14 -13.19 -4.31 -2.89
N GLY A 15 -14.36 -4.95 -3.04
CA GLY A 15 -14.51 -6.40 -3.21
C GLY A 15 -14.00 -7.26 -2.04
N HIS A 16 -13.42 -6.63 -1.01
CA HIS A 16 -12.81 -7.27 0.14
C HIS A 16 -13.15 -6.51 1.43
N PRO A 17 -13.50 -7.22 2.51
CA PRO A 17 -13.77 -6.58 3.79
C PRO A 17 -12.47 -5.96 4.33
N ALA A 18 -12.52 -4.65 4.61
CA ALA A 18 -11.52 -3.87 5.37
C ALA A 18 -10.19 -3.51 4.67
N MET A 19 -10.16 -3.36 3.34
CA MET A 19 -9.04 -2.69 2.68
C MET A 19 -9.17 -1.17 2.88
N PHE A 20 -8.11 -0.49 3.31
CA PHE A 20 -8.11 0.98 3.31
C PHE A 20 -7.77 1.51 1.90
N PRO A 21 -8.29 2.69 1.52
CA PRO A 21 -7.95 3.36 0.27
C PRO A 21 -6.48 3.81 0.26
N GLU A 22 -5.86 3.83 -0.92
CA GLU A 22 -4.48 4.31 -1.10
C GLU A 22 -4.33 5.77 -0.68
N GLU A 23 -5.37 6.58 -0.90
CA GLU A 23 -5.41 7.99 -0.54
C GLU A 23 -5.22 8.23 0.95
N LEU A 24 -5.43 7.21 1.79
CA LEU A 24 -5.12 7.28 3.22
C LEU A 24 -3.62 7.14 3.49
N ILE A 25 -2.89 6.34 2.71
CA ILE A 25 -1.49 6.01 2.97
C ILE A 25 -0.53 6.96 2.25
N GLU A 26 -0.88 7.42 1.04
CA GLU A 26 -0.01 8.29 0.23
C GLU A 26 0.59 9.48 0.99
N PRO A 27 -0.15 10.24 1.83
CA PRO A 27 0.42 11.38 2.52
C PRO A 27 1.55 10.98 3.48
N PHE A 28 1.44 9.80 4.11
CA PHE A 28 2.44 9.33 5.06
C PHE A 28 3.72 8.88 4.35
N VAL A 29 3.60 8.13 3.26
CA VAL A 29 4.77 7.72 2.46
C VAL A 29 5.49 8.97 1.94
N LYS A 30 4.76 9.88 1.28
CA LYS A 30 5.34 11.15 0.79
C LYS A 30 6.02 11.99 1.87
N ALA A 31 5.47 12.03 3.08
CA ALA A 31 5.98 12.89 4.15
C ALA A 31 7.10 12.26 4.98
N CYS A 32 7.24 10.93 4.94
CA CYS A 32 8.12 10.21 5.88
C CYS A 32 9.22 9.39 5.20
N THR A 33 9.26 9.29 3.88
CA THR A 33 10.24 8.48 3.15
C THR A 33 10.80 9.18 1.92
N GLU A 34 11.98 8.73 1.49
CA GLU A 34 12.59 9.05 0.20
C GLU A 34 12.70 7.80 -0.68
N PRO A 35 12.82 7.93 -2.02
CA PRO A 35 13.09 6.81 -2.90
C PRO A 35 14.23 5.91 -2.41
N GLY A 36 13.98 4.61 -2.36
CA GLY A 36 14.91 3.59 -1.84
C GLY A 36 14.80 3.32 -0.33
N ASP A 37 14.00 4.06 0.42
CA ASP A 37 13.68 3.73 1.82
C ASP A 37 12.80 2.47 1.91
N ILE A 38 12.71 1.90 3.11
CA ILE A 38 11.85 0.75 3.41
C ILE A 38 10.62 1.20 4.19
N VAL A 39 9.44 0.91 3.64
CA VAL A 39 8.15 1.03 4.34
C VAL A 39 7.80 -0.33 4.96
N LEU A 40 7.63 -0.35 6.28
CA LEU A 40 7.23 -1.54 7.05
C LEU A 40 5.77 -1.44 7.48
N ASP A 41 4.99 -2.47 7.17
CA ASP A 41 3.63 -2.65 7.69
C ASP A 41 3.47 -4.01 8.39
N PRO A 42 3.33 -4.05 9.73
CA PRO A 42 3.18 -5.30 10.47
C PRO A 42 1.78 -5.93 10.35
N PHE A 43 0.82 -5.23 9.74
CA PHE A 43 -0.56 -5.68 9.53
C PHE A 43 -0.97 -5.41 8.08
N ALA A 44 -0.15 -5.88 7.15
CA ALA A 44 -0.20 -5.50 5.74
C ALA A 44 -1.54 -5.84 5.05
N GLY A 45 -2.28 -6.83 5.57
CA GLY A 45 -3.55 -7.25 5.00
C GLY A 45 -3.41 -7.56 3.50
N SER A 46 -4.20 -6.87 2.68
CA SER A 46 -4.17 -7.00 1.22
C SER A 46 -3.03 -6.24 0.52
N GLY A 47 -2.16 -5.56 1.25
CA GLY A 47 -0.93 -4.97 0.73
C GLY A 47 -1.05 -3.55 0.16
N THR A 48 -2.12 -2.79 0.49
CA THR A 48 -2.27 -1.40 0.02
C THR A 48 -1.06 -0.53 0.40
N THR A 49 -0.50 -0.67 1.61
CA THR A 49 0.71 0.07 2.00
C THR A 49 1.90 -0.21 1.07
N GLY A 50 2.06 -1.47 0.66
CA GLY A 50 3.13 -1.86 -0.26
C GLY A 50 2.93 -1.34 -1.67
N GLU A 51 1.69 -1.33 -2.15
CA GLU A 51 1.36 -0.73 -3.46
C GLU A 51 1.73 0.75 -3.48
N VAL A 52 1.34 1.50 -2.44
CA VAL A 52 1.69 2.91 -2.32
C VAL A 52 3.20 3.10 -2.19
N ALA A 53 3.88 2.33 -1.34
CA ALA A 53 5.33 2.42 -1.18
C ALA A 53 6.08 2.26 -2.52
N MET A 54 5.71 1.24 -3.30
CA MET A 54 6.32 0.98 -4.61
C MET A 54 6.04 2.11 -5.62
N LYS A 55 4.86 2.74 -5.60
CA LYS A 55 4.55 3.91 -6.45
C LYS A 55 5.44 5.12 -6.17
N TYR A 56 6.09 5.17 -5.01
CA TYR A 56 7.05 6.21 -4.62
C TYR A 56 8.49 5.69 -4.55
N ASP A 57 8.82 4.66 -5.35
CA ASP A 57 10.16 4.08 -5.46
C ASP A 57 10.75 3.58 -4.12
N CYS A 58 9.89 3.26 -3.15
CA CYS A 58 10.28 2.68 -1.88
C CYS A 58 10.20 1.15 -1.93
N TYR A 59 11.03 0.49 -1.14
CA TYR A 59 10.87 -0.92 -0.84
C TYR A 59 9.76 -1.14 0.19
N PHE A 60 9.10 -2.30 0.11
CA PHE A 60 8.06 -2.67 1.06
C PHE A 60 8.41 -3.97 1.81
N MET A 61 8.18 -3.97 3.12
CA MET A 61 8.20 -5.17 3.94
C MET A 61 6.88 -5.28 4.71
N GLY A 62 6.10 -6.32 4.43
CA GLY A 62 4.80 -6.55 5.06
C GLY A 62 4.77 -7.84 5.88
N TYR A 63 4.07 -7.82 7.00
CA TYR A 63 3.69 -9.03 7.75
C TYR A 63 2.17 -9.16 7.79
N GLU A 64 1.68 -10.38 7.59
CA GLU A 64 0.27 -10.74 7.69
C GLU A 64 0.16 -12.21 8.12
N ILE A 65 -0.80 -12.50 9.01
CA ILE A 65 -0.97 -13.84 9.59
C ILE A 65 -1.99 -14.68 8.81
N ASN A 66 -2.90 -14.03 8.10
CA ASN A 66 -3.89 -14.66 7.26
C ASN A 66 -3.29 -14.96 5.88
N GLY A 67 -3.05 -16.24 5.63
CA GLY A 67 -2.42 -16.69 4.38
C GLY A 67 -3.19 -16.32 3.10
N ASP A 68 -4.51 -16.09 3.15
CA ASP A 68 -5.26 -15.66 1.96
C ASP A 68 -5.02 -14.17 1.65
N PHE A 69 -4.85 -13.34 2.68
CA PHE A 69 -4.41 -11.95 2.49
C PHE A 69 -2.96 -11.86 2.06
N CYS A 70 -2.08 -12.75 2.54
CA CYS A 70 -0.71 -12.84 2.03
C CYS A 70 -0.69 -13.12 0.51
N LYS A 71 -1.46 -14.10 0.04
CA LYS A 71 -1.56 -14.41 -1.40
C LYS A 71 -2.09 -13.23 -2.21
N LEU A 72 -3.13 -12.57 -1.71
CA LEU A 72 -3.72 -11.40 -2.36
C LEU A 72 -2.71 -10.24 -2.46
N SER A 73 -1.99 -9.97 -1.37
CA SER A 73 -0.92 -8.97 -1.33
C SER A 73 0.20 -9.31 -2.31
N GLU A 74 0.68 -10.55 -2.32
CA GLU A 74 1.72 -10.99 -3.26
C GLU A 74 1.29 -10.84 -4.72
N GLN A 75 0.06 -11.24 -5.07
CA GLN A 75 -0.48 -11.10 -6.41
C GLN A 75 -0.52 -9.63 -6.85
N ARG A 76 -1.03 -8.76 -5.98
CA ARG A 76 -1.09 -7.32 -6.21
C ARG A 76 0.31 -6.72 -6.43
N LEU A 77 1.23 -6.95 -5.50
CA LEU A 77 2.58 -6.36 -5.57
C LEU A 77 3.42 -6.92 -6.74
N ARG A 78 3.22 -8.18 -7.14
CA ARG A 78 3.85 -8.73 -8.34
C ARG A 78 3.36 -8.06 -9.61
N SER A 79 2.06 -7.83 -9.74
CA SER A 79 1.49 -7.18 -10.93
C SER A 79 2.06 -5.78 -11.17
N LEU A 80 2.44 -5.06 -10.10
CA LEU A 80 3.09 -3.74 -10.20
C LEU A 80 4.55 -3.84 -10.69
N ASN A 81 5.33 -4.81 -10.18
CA ASN A 81 6.70 -5.04 -10.63
C ASN A 81 6.78 -5.46 -12.11
N GLU A 82 5.80 -6.22 -12.61
CA GLU A 82 5.79 -6.66 -14.01
C GLU A 82 5.54 -5.49 -14.98
N VAL A 83 4.78 -4.47 -14.57
CA VAL A 83 4.53 -3.27 -15.39
C VAL A 83 5.80 -2.43 -15.56
N GLU A 84 6.62 -2.29 -14.52
CA GLU A 84 7.89 -1.52 -14.62
C GLU A 84 8.96 -2.20 -15.49
N ASN A 85 8.87 -3.52 -15.70
CA ASN A 85 9.83 -4.30 -16.48
C ASN A 85 9.39 -4.57 -17.94
N THR A 86 8.36 -3.87 -18.42
CA THR A 86 7.95 -3.97 -19.84
C THR A 86 8.86 -3.05 -20.68
N PRO A 87 9.57 -3.58 -21.70
CA PRO A 87 10.58 -2.83 -22.46
C PRO A 87 10.04 -1.67 -23.29
#